data_AF-A0A8K0H8Z7-F1
#
_entry.id   AF-A0A8K0H8Z7-F1
#
_cell.length_a   1.000
_cell.length_b   1.000
_cell.length_c   1.000
_cell.angle_alpha   90.00
_cell.angle_beta   90.00
_cell.angle_gamma   90.00
#
_symmetry.space_group_name_H-M   'P 1'
#
loop_
_entity.id
_entity.type
_entity.pdbx_description
1 polymer ?
#
loop_
_entity_poly.entity_id
_entity_poly.type
_entity_poly.pdbx_seq_one_letter_code
_entity_poly.pdbx_strand_id
1 'polypeptide(L)'
;MIFNAIGSTLTYVSNKDWHGQIYESPYPSLIQNGQWGAFLHTRPKVSLEGSEGAVVYRGKNNAGVQSDWMLAWSIPRIGHNSVSRTYQVVVRLNVGHVMENNVGQFTRTGIVNS
;
A
#
# COMPACT_ATOMS: atom_id res chain seq x y z
N MET A 1 -3.69 -2.60 -8.71
CA MET A 1 -3.06 -3.90 -9.08
C MET A 1 -1.59 -3.86 -8.70
N ILE A 2 -1.04 -5.00 -8.27
CA ILE A 2 0.36 -5.17 -7.84
C ILE A 2 0.95 -6.33 -8.65
N PHE A 3 2.10 -6.11 -9.27
CA PHE A 3 2.91 -7.19 -9.85
C PHE A 3 4.08 -7.50 -8.93
N ASN A 4 4.29 -8.78 -8.61
CA ASN A 4 5.40 -9.18 -7.79
C ASN A 4 6.56 -9.71 -8.64
N ALA A 5 7.70 -9.01 -8.63
CA ALA A 5 8.94 -9.42 -9.29
C ALA A 5 10.14 -9.47 -8.33
N ILE A 6 9.91 -9.60 -7.02
CA ILE A 6 11.00 -9.51 -6.03
C ILE A 6 11.82 -10.81 -5.87
N GLY A 7 11.40 -11.88 -6.55
CA GLY A 7 12.02 -13.20 -6.48
C GLY A 7 11.51 -14.10 -5.34
N SER A 8 10.52 -13.66 -4.57
CA SER A 8 9.82 -14.45 -3.55
C SER A 8 8.36 -14.05 -3.43
N THR A 9 7.59 -14.72 -2.57
CA THR A 9 6.19 -14.37 -2.28
C THR A 9 6.10 -13.10 -1.43
N LEU A 10 5.20 -12.19 -1.83
CA LEU A 10 4.72 -11.10 -0.98
C LEU A 10 3.56 -11.60 -0.12
N THR A 11 3.64 -11.36 1.18
CA THR A 11 2.58 -11.68 2.15
C THR A 11 1.97 -10.40 2.68
N TYR A 12 0.64 -10.33 2.70
CA TYR A 12 -0.09 -9.21 3.29
C TYR A 12 0.29 -9.01 4.77
N VAL A 13 0.51 -7.75 5.18
CA VAL A 13 0.83 -7.39 6.57
C VAL A 13 -0.31 -6.58 7.18
N SER A 14 -0.65 -5.46 6.56
CA SER A 14 -1.67 -4.54 7.06
C SER A 14 -2.18 -3.62 5.95
N ASN A 15 -3.31 -2.97 6.21
CA ASN A 15 -3.83 -1.87 5.42
C ASN A 15 -4.29 -0.73 6.33
N LYS A 16 -4.46 0.44 5.73
CA LYS A 16 -5.15 1.57 6.34
C LYS A 16 -6.03 2.20 5.28
N ASP A 17 -7.33 2.27 5.54
CA ASP A 17 -8.28 2.95 4.69
C ASP A 17 -8.62 4.28 5.38
N TRP A 18 -8.13 5.40 4.84
CA TRP A 18 -8.43 6.73 5.37
C TRP A 18 -9.82 7.18 4.90
N HIS A 19 -10.11 6.98 3.62
CA HIS A 19 -11.41 7.29 3.01
C HIS A 19 -11.79 6.20 2.02
N GLY A 20 -12.95 5.58 2.20
CA GLY A 20 -13.42 4.50 1.34
C GLY A 20 -13.31 3.13 2.00
N GLN A 21 -13.47 2.09 1.19
CA GLN A 21 -13.34 0.70 1.62
C GLN A 21 -13.03 -0.24 0.45
N ILE A 22 -12.45 -1.40 0.79
CA ILE A 22 -12.32 -2.51 -0.15
C ILE A 22 -13.70 -2.99 -0.65
N TYR A 23 -13.79 -3.30 -1.94
CA TYR A 23 -15.02 -3.74 -2.59
C TYR A 23 -14.94 -5.21 -2.97
N GLU A 24 -15.87 -6.00 -2.43
CA GLU A 24 -16.09 -7.44 -2.64
C GLU A 24 -14.90 -8.37 -2.33
N SER A 25 -13.78 -8.21 -3.03
CA SER A 25 -12.58 -9.02 -2.87
C SER A 25 -11.60 -8.37 -1.89
N PRO A 26 -11.11 -9.09 -0.87
CA PRO A 26 -10.14 -8.56 0.07
C PRO A 26 -8.79 -8.28 -0.61
N TYR A 27 -7.89 -7.60 0.11
CA TYR A 27 -6.48 -7.53 -0.30
C TYR A 27 -5.92 -8.96 -0.46
N PRO A 28 -5.24 -9.28 -1.58
CA PRO A 28 -4.62 -10.57 -1.77
C PRO A 28 -3.69 -10.89 -0.59
N SER A 29 -3.90 -12.03 0.07
CA SER A 29 -3.08 -12.43 1.22
C SER A 29 -1.66 -12.82 0.82
N LEU A 30 -1.52 -13.38 -0.39
CA LEU A 30 -0.27 -13.81 -1.00
C LEU A 30 -0.23 -13.37 -2.46
N ILE A 31 0.94 -12.90 -2.90
CA ILE A 31 1.22 -12.65 -4.31
C ILE A 31 2.54 -13.34 -4.61
N GLN A 32 2.52 -14.45 -5.35
CA GLN A 32 3.74 -15.21 -5.66
C GLN A 32 4.62 -14.44 -6.65
N ASN A 33 5.90 -14.77 -6.69
CA ASN A 33 6.81 -14.20 -7.69
C ASN A 33 6.30 -14.49 -9.11
N GLY A 34 6.27 -13.47 -9.96
CA GLY A 34 5.72 -13.53 -11.32
C GLY A 34 4.19 -13.46 -11.41
N GLN A 35 3.48 -13.30 -10.28
CA GLN A 35 2.02 -13.17 -10.27
C GLN A 35 1.54 -11.74 -10.01
N TRP A 36 0.26 -11.54 -10.31
CA TRP A 36 -0.45 -10.28 -10.10
C TRP A 36 -1.46 -10.44 -8.96
N GLY A 37 -1.50 -9.46 -8.06
CA GLY A 37 -2.57 -9.28 -7.09
C GLY A 37 -3.46 -8.09 -7.48
N ALA A 38 -4.78 -8.27 -7.43
CA ALA A 38 -5.74 -7.23 -7.74
C ALA A 38 -6.75 -7.07 -6.61
N PHE A 39 -7.17 -5.82 -6.40
CA PHE A 39 -8.21 -5.44 -5.46
C PHE A 39 -8.84 -4.12 -5.95
N LEU A 40 -10.07 -3.85 -5.53
CA LEU A 40 -10.79 -2.62 -5.83
C LEU A 40 -11.09 -1.89 -4.52
N HIS A 41 -10.61 -0.65 -4.39
CA HIS A 41 -10.93 0.21 -3.26
C HIS A 41 -11.82 1.36 -3.73
N THR A 42 -13.00 1.46 -3.14
CA THR A 42 -14.06 2.38 -3.58
C THR A 42 -14.28 3.48 -2.56
N ARG A 43 -14.74 4.64 -3.04
CA ARG A 43 -15.18 5.74 -2.17
C ARG A 43 -16.34 5.30 -1.26
N PRO A 44 -16.57 5.98 -0.12
CA PRO A 44 -17.76 5.74 0.70
C PRO A 44 -19.05 6.04 -0.09
N LYS A 45 -20.11 5.26 0.17
CA LYS A 45 -21.40 5.44 -0.53
C LYS A 45 -22.10 6.76 -0.16
N VAL A 46 -21.87 7.27 1.05
CA VAL A 46 -22.65 8.35 1.66
C VAL A 46 -21.89 9.67 1.85
N SER A 47 -20.55 9.69 1.71
CA SER A 47 -19.74 10.91 1.89
C SER A 47 -19.29 11.51 0.54
N LEU A 48 -18.96 12.80 0.55
CA LEU A 48 -18.35 13.50 -0.59
C LEU A 48 -16.84 13.24 -0.72
N GLU A 49 -16.34 12.22 -0.05
CA GLU A 49 -14.92 11.88 -0.03
C GLU A 49 -14.52 10.99 -1.22
N GLY A 50 -13.21 10.93 -1.43
CA GLY A 50 -12.55 10.13 -2.44
C GLY A 50 -12.29 8.69 -2.01
N SER A 51 -11.26 8.08 -2.62
CA SER A 51 -10.69 6.79 -2.23
C SER A 51 -9.25 7.01 -1.81
N GLU A 52 -8.94 6.81 -0.53
CA GLU A 52 -7.62 7.01 0.05
C GLU A 52 -7.28 5.86 0.99
N GLY A 53 -6.13 5.24 0.75
CA GLY A 53 -5.73 4.06 1.51
C GLY A 53 -4.29 3.66 1.24
N ALA A 54 -3.80 2.72 2.02
CA ALA A 54 -2.52 2.08 1.84
C ALA A 54 -2.58 0.60 2.21
N VAL A 55 -1.75 -0.21 1.56
CA VAL A 55 -1.55 -1.62 1.87
C VAL A 55 -0.05 -1.91 1.97
N VAL A 56 0.32 -2.74 2.94
CA VAL A 56 1.69 -3.15 3.20
C VAL A 56 1.83 -4.65 2.96
N TYR A 57 2.83 -5.02 2.18
CA TYR A 57 3.23 -6.39 1.92
C TYR A 57 4.66 -6.64 2.37
N ARG A 58 4.93 -7.80 2.95
CA ARG A 58 6.26 -8.23 3.37
C ARG A 58 6.79 -9.27 2.41
N GLY A 59 8.05 -9.13 2.01
CA GLY A 59 8.73 -10.11 1.17
C GLY A 59 10.23 -10.12 1.40
N LYS A 60 10.88 -11.19 0.94
CA LYS A 60 12.33 -11.38 1.01
C LYS A 60 12.92 -11.30 -0.38
N ASN A 61 13.87 -10.41 -0.63
CA ASN A 61 14.50 -10.35 -1.95
C ASN A 61 15.47 -11.53 -2.17
N ASN A 62 16.04 -11.65 -3.38
CA ASN A 62 17.02 -12.69 -3.73
C ASN A 62 18.29 -12.68 -2.85
N ALA A 63 18.65 -11.54 -2.25
CA ALA A 63 19.77 -11.43 -1.31
C ALA A 63 19.41 -11.87 0.12
N GLY A 64 18.17 -12.32 0.32
CA GLY A 64 17.67 -12.75 1.62
C GLY A 64 17.28 -11.61 2.56
N VAL A 65 17.23 -10.37 2.08
CA VAL A 65 16.83 -9.21 2.89
C VAL A 65 15.31 -9.13 2.93
N GLN A 66 14.76 -9.15 4.14
CA GLN A 66 13.33 -8.93 4.37
C GLN A 66 13.02 -7.42 4.31
N SER A 67 11.96 -7.05 3.61
CA SER A 67 11.50 -5.67 3.51
C SER A 67 9.99 -5.59 3.46
N ASP A 68 9.45 -4.51 4.02
CA ASP A 68 8.04 -4.17 3.90
C ASP A 68 7.86 -3.19 2.73
N TRP A 69 6.86 -3.45 1.90
CA TRP A 69 6.55 -2.75 0.65
C TRP A 69 5.16 -2.14 0.78
N MET A 70 5.11 -0.81 0.83
CA MET A 70 3.85 -0.08 0.92
C MET A 70 3.39 0.38 -0.45
N LEU A 71 2.10 0.21 -0.73
CA LEU A 71 1.40 0.86 -1.83
C LEU A 71 0.32 1.77 -1.22
N ALA A 72 0.42 3.07 -1.45
CA ALA A 72 -0.57 4.05 -1.02
C ALA A 72 -1.24 4.74 -2.22
N TRP A 73 -2.46 5.20 -2.03
CA TRP A 73 -3.25 5.93 -3.03
C TRP A 73 -4.12 7.00 -2.38
N SER A 74 -4.40 8.08 -3.11
CA SER A 74 -5.40 9.09 -2.76
C SER A 74 -6.06 9.61 -4.05
N ILE A 75 -7.38 9.41 -4.17
CA ILE A 75 -8.18 9.69 -5.36
C ILE A 75 -9.33 10.62 -4.96
N PRO A 76 -9.32 11.92 -5.29
CA PRO A 76 -10.38 12.85 -4.89
C PRO A 76 -11.71 12.61 -5.63
N ARG A 77 -12.84 13.06 -5.05
CA ARG A 77 -14.19 12.91 -5.64
C ARG A 77 -14.52 13.93 -6.74
N ILE A 78 -14.02 15.16 -6.63
CA ILE A 78 -14.30 16.27 -7.55
C ILE A 78 -12.96 16.84 -8.03
N GLY A 79 -12.79 16.92 -9.36
CA GLY A 79 -11.54 17.32 -10.02
C GLY A 79 -11.18 16.35 -11.15
N HIS A 80 -10.27 16.74 -12.03
CA HIS A 80 -9.76 15.84 -13.08
C HIS A 80 -9.28 14.52 -12.46
N ASN A 81 -9.64 13.40 -13.08
CA ASN A 81 -8.83 12.18 -13.01
C ASN A 81 -7.50 12.49 -13.71
N SER A 82 -6.64 13.30 -13.09
CA SER A 82 -5.21 13.00 -13.20
C SER A 82 -5.10 11.52 -12.86
N VAL A 83 -4.26 10.72 -13.54
CA VAL A 83 -3.70 9.51 -12.91
C VAL A 83 -3.44 9.92 -11.46
N SER A 84 -4.23 9.41 -10.53
CA SER A 84 -4.66 10.10 -9.32
C SER A 84 -3.48 10.24 -8.39
N ARG A 85 -2.55 11.17 -8.69
CA ARG A 85 -1.09 10.96 -8.53
C ARG A 85 -0.85 9.64 -7.84
N THR A 86 -0.82 8.53 -8.58
CA THR A 86 -0.45 7.27 -7.96
C THR A 86 1.00 7.49 -7.59
N TYR A 87 1.24 8.05 -6.41
CA TYR A 87 2.51 7.96 -5.77
C TYR A 87 2.59 6.48 -5.45
N GLN A 88 3.15 5.71 -6.39
CA GLN A 88 3.81 4.48 -6.02
C GLN A 88 5.02 4.91 -5.18
N VAL A 89 4.77 5.39 -3.95
CA VAL A 89 5.83 5.47 -2.96
C VAL A 89 6.00 4.05 -2.49
N VAL A 90 6.80 3.30 -3.23
CA VAL A 90 7.36 2.07 -2.73
C VAL A 90 8.38 2.47 -1.68
N VAL A 91 7.91 2.75 -0.47
CA VAL A 91 8.79 2.88 0.68
C VAL A 91 9.22 1.47 1.03
N ARG A 92 10.49 1.15 0.79
CA ARG A 92 11.09 -0.02 1.43
C ARG A 92 11.28 0.33 2.89
N LEU A 93 10.42 -0.21 3.72
CA LEU A 93 10.54 -0.06 5.16
C LEU A 93 11.36 -1.23 5.70
N ASN A 94 12.29 -0.93 6.61
CA ASN A 94 12.87 -1.97 7.46
C ASN A 94 11.73 -2.62 8.28
N VAL A 95 11.88 -3.92 8.56
CA VAL A 95 10.89 -4.74 9.27
C VAL A 95 10.46 -4.03 10.57
N GLY A 96 9.15 -3.81 10.73
CA GLY A 96 8.58 -3.26 11.97
C GLY A 96 8.12 -1.80 11.92
N HIS A 97 8.16 -1.14 10.75
CA HIS A 97 7.53 0.18 10.62
C HIS A 97 5.99 0.08 10.67
N VAL A 98 5.40 0.89 11.56
CA VAL A 98 3.95 1.00 11.73
C VAL A 98 3.42 2.15 10.88
N MET A 99 2.24 1.96 10.28
CA MET A 99 1.50 3.02 9.58
C MET A 99 0.81 3.96 10.58
N GLU A 100 1.58 4.64 11.43
CA GLU A 100 1.02 5.64 12.36
C GLU A 100 1.83 6.94 12.32
N ASN A 101 1.15 8.01 11.88
CA ASN A 101 1.36 9.35 12.40
C ASN A 101 0.04 10.15 12.33
N ASN A 102 -0.28 10.85 13.42
CA ASN A 102 -1.50 11.61 13.66
C ASN A 102 -1.70 12.85 12.77
N VAL A 103 -1.01 12.93 11.61
CA VAL A 103 -1.02 14.09 10.72
C VAL A 103 -0.91 13.68 9.25
N GLY A 104 -1.64 12.64 8.79
CA GLY A 104 -1.85 12.39 7.35
C GLY A 104 -0.59 12.37 6.45
N GLN A 105 0.60 12.14 7.00
CA GLN A 105 1.87 12.19 6.29
C GLN A 105 2.68 10.94 6.60
N PHE A 106 3.11 10.27 5.53
CA PHE A 106 4.09 9.20 5.58
C PHE A 106 5.45 9.79 5.96
N THR A 107 5.81 9.78 7.23
CA THR A 107 7.17 10.12 7.64
C THR A 107 8.05 8.89 7.51
N ARG A 108 9.10 9.03 6.69
CA ARG A 108 10.29 8.18 6.74
C ARG A 108 10.90 8.31 8.15
N THR A 109 10.70 7.33 9.03
CA THR A 109 11.55 7.25 10.23
C THR A 109 12.95 6.92 9.74
N GLY A 110 13.84 7.91 9.82
CA GLY A 110 15.23 7.74 9.45
C GLY A 110 15.85 6.60 10.25
N ILE A 111 16.66 5.79 9.58
CA ILE A 111 17.59 4.89 10.25
C ILE A 111 18.52 5.80 11.08
N VAL A 112 18.35 5.79 12.41
CA VAL A 112 19.39 6.27 13.31
C VAL A 112 20.40 5.14 13.37
N ASN A 113 21.51 5.28 12.64
CA ASN A 113 22.68 4.45 12.88
C ASN A 113 23.26 4.91 14.22
N SER A 114 23.20 4.06 15.24
CA SER A 114 24.13 4.09 16.37
C SER A 114 25.31 3.18 16.06
#